data_AF-A0A438FFX9-F1
#
_entry.id   AF-A0A438FFX9-F1
#
_cell.length_a   1.000
_cell.length_b   1.000
_cell.length_c   1.000
_cell.angle_alpha   90.00
_cell.angle_beta   90.00
_cell.angle_gamma   90.00
#
_symmetry.space_group_name_H-M   'P 1'
#
loop_
_entity.id
_entity.type
_entity.pdbx_description
1 polymer ?
#
loop_
_entity_poly.entity_id
_entity_poly.type
_entity_poly.pdbx_seq_one_letter_code
_entity_poly.pdbx_strand_id
1 'polypeptide(L)'
;MRRFSEVIGELGLRDIPLAGGPFTWIGGLNSQAASRLDRFLISDQWEDHFSAISQSALPHLVSDHSPIILEVGGFSSGKSPFRFENMWLKIDGFKDLVKSWWNGYSVEGYSSHCIG
;
A
#
# COMPACT_ATOMS: atom_id res chain seq x y z
N MET A 1 -17.91 17.84 0.82
CA MET A 1 -16.55 18.00 1.40
C MET A 1 -16.51 18.86 2.67
N ARG A 2 -17.30 19.93 2.82
CA ARG A 2 -17.23 20.81 4.02
C ARG A 2 -17.25 20.09 5.37
N ARG A 3 -18.23 19.21 5.59
CA ARG A 3 -18.35 18.40 6.80
C ARG A 3 -17.14 17.48 7.06
N PHE A 4 -16.55 16.94 6.00
CA PHE A 4 -15.34 16.12 6.11
C PHE A 4 -14.15 16.97 6.57
N SER A 5 -13.97 18.15 5.99
CA SER A 5 -12.93 19.11 6.42
C SER A 5 -13.13 19.62 7.85
N GLU A 6 -14.38 19.83 8.27
CA GLU A 6 -14.72 20.20 9.65
C GLU A 6 -14.28 19.12 10.63
N VAL A 7 -14.62 17.85 10.38
CA VAL A 7 -14.21 16.72 11.23
C VAL A 7 -12.69 16.56 11.28
N ILE A 8 -11.99 16.74 10.16
CA ILE A 8 -10.52 16.71 10.13
C ILE A 8 -9.94 17.79 11.05
N GLY A 9 -10.47 19.02 10.97
CA GLY A 9 -10.04 20.14 11.81
C GLY A 9 -10.36 19.92 13.29
N GLU A 10 -11.56 19.46 13.62
CA GLU A 10 -12.00 19.19 15.00
C GLU A 10 -11.16 18.11 15.67
N LEU A 11 -10.73 17.09 14.91
CA LEU A 11 -9.89 16.00 15.42
C LEU A 11 -8.39 16.33 15.40
N GLY A 12 -7.98 17.52 14.95
CA GLY A 12 -6.57 17.89 14.84
C GLY A 12 -5.80 16.99 13.87
N LEU A 13 -6.45 16.51 12.82
CA LEU A 13 -5.86 15.65 11.82
C LEU A 13 -5.28 16.48 10.66
N ARG A 14 -4.18 16.01 10.07
CA ARG A 14 -3.54 16.62 8.91
C ARG A 14 -3.50 15.65 7.74
N ASP A 15 -3.79 16.19 6.55
CA ASP A 15 -3.57 15.51 5.28
C ASP A 15 -2.17 15.86 4.77
N ILE A 16 -1.26 14.89 4.76
CA ILE A 16 0.09 15.08 4.21
C ILE A 16 0.08 15.05 2.67
N PRO A 17 1.04 15.68 1.97
CA PRO A 17 1.10 15.67 0.52
C PRO A 17 1.21 14.26 -0.07
N LEU A 18 0.51 14.00 -1.18
CA LEU A 18 0.59 12.74 -1.92
C LEU A 18 1.67 12.81 -3.01
N ALA A 19 2.69 11.97 -2.89
CA ALA A 19 3.70 11.77 -3.93
C ALA A 19 3.24 10.72 -4.97
N GLY A 20 3.85 10.70 -6.15
CA GLY A 20 3.56 9.69 -7.19
C GLY A 20 2.34 9.98 -8.06
N GLY A 21 1.59 11.05 -7.78
CA GLY A 21 0.47 11.50 -8.60
C GLY A 21 -0.61 12.17 -7.74
N PRO A 22 -1.37 13.14 -8.28
CA PRO A 22 -2.35 13.88 -7.48
C PRO A 22 -3.67 13.12 -7.27
N PHE A 23 -3.89 12.00 -7.96
CA PHE A 23 -5.17 11.28 -7.96
C PHE A 23 -5.00 9.84 -7.48
N THR A 24 -6.00 9.36 -6.74
CA THR A 24 -6.06 7.97 -6.27
C THR A 24 -7.21 7.19 -6.89
N TRP A 25 -8.07 7.88 -7.63
CA TRP A 25 -9.17 7.29 -8.35
C TRP A 25 -9.27 7.91 -9.74
N ILE A 26 -9.48 7.06 -10.74
CA ILE A 26 -9.71 7.45 -12.14
C ILE A 26 -10.96 6.72 -12.63
N GLY A 27 -11.95 7.45 -13.11
CA GLY A 27 -13.17 6.85 -13.65
C GLY A 27 -13.94 7.80 -14.57
N GLY A 28 -15.25 7.57 -14.66
CA GLY A 28 -16.09 8.21 -15.66
C GLY A 28 -15.96 7.57 -17.05
N LEU A 29 -16.71 8.10 -18.03
CA LEU A 29 -16.69 7.59 -19.40
C LEU A 29 -15.28 7.77 -19.98
N ASN A 30 -14.65 6.67 -20.40
CA ASN A 30 -13.29 6.65 -20.96
C ASN A 30 -12.22 7.29 -20.05
N SER A 31 -12.32 7.11 -18.72
CA SER A 31 -11.32 7.59 -17.75
C SER A 31 -11.09 9.11 -17.77
N GLN A 32 -12.13 9.89 -18.12
CA GLN A 32 -12.04 11.35 -18.23
C GLN A 32 -12.15 12.09 -16.89
N ALA A 33 -12.50 11.41 -15.80
CA ALA A 33 -12.57 11.99 -14.47
C ALA A 33 -11.51 11.38 -13.55
N ALA A 34 -10.89 12.21 -12.73
CA ALA A 34 -9.95 11.77 -11.71
C ALA A 34 -10.15 12.56 -10.41
N SER A 35 -9.94 11.90 -9.28
CA SER A 35 -10.07 12.52 -7.96
C SER A 35 -9.11 11.88 -6.95
N ARG A 36 -8.83 12.61 -5.87
CA ARG A 36 -8.09 12.09 -4.71
C ARG A 36 -9.08 11.72 -3.61
N LEU A 37 -9.53 10.48 -3.65
CA LEU A 37 -10.52 9.94 -2.70
C LEU A 37 -9.86 9.29 -1.48
N ASP A 38 -8.66 8.74 -1.68
CA ASP A 38 -7.92 7.99 -0.69
C ASP A 38 -6.79 8.85 -0.10
N ARG A 39 -6.64 8.82 1.23
CA ARG A 39 -5.63 9.61 1.95
C ARG A 39 -5.38 9.03 3.33
N PHE A 40 -4.13 9.10 3.77
CA PHE A 40 -3.80 8.97 5.19
C PHE A 40 -3.96 10.31 5.89
N LEU A 41 -4.61 10.29 7.05
CA LEU A 41 -4.74 11.44 7.94
C LEU A 41 -3.92 11.15 9.20
N ILE A 42 -3.04 12.06 9.58
CA ILE A 42 -2.15 11.89 10.73
C ILE A 42 -2.47 12.91 11.82
N SER A 43 -2.34 12.52 13.07
CA SER A 43 -2.38 13.45 14.21
C SER A 43 -0.98 13.93 14.55
N ASP A 44 -0.88 15.05 15.27
CA ASP A 44 0.41 15.56 15.76
C ASP A 44 1.12 14.55 16.66
N GLN A 45 0.37 13.84 17.50
CA GLN A 45 0.90 12.76 18.34
C GLN A 45 1.56 11.65 17.52
N TRP A 46 1.05 11.36 16.30
CA TRP A 46 1.66 10.35 15.43
C TRP A 46 2.98 10.85 14.84
N GLU A 47 3.04 12.13 14.47
CA GLU A 47 4.28 12.77 13.98
C GLU A 47 5.37 12.87 15.07
N ASP A 48 4.98 12.97 16.34
CA ASP A 48 5.92 12.91 17.47
C ASP A 48 6.59 11.52 17.62
N HIS A 49 5.88 10.45 17.23
CA HIS A 49 6.37 9.07 17.37
C HIS A 49 7.11 8.57 16.14
N PHE A 50 6.76 9.06 14.95
CA PHE A 50 7.32 8.61 13.68
C PHE A 50 7.95 9.76 12.92
N SER A 51 9.21 9.59 12.53
CA SER A 51 9.92 10.58 11.71
C SER A 51 9.75 10.29 10.22
N ALA A 52 10.07 11.26 9.36
CA ALA A 52 10.10 11.08 7.90
C ALA A 52 8.82 10.46 7.30
N ILE A 53 7.65 10.87 7.80
CA ILE A 53 6.36 10.38 7.31
C ILE A 53 6.12 10.88 5.89
N SER A 54 5.81 9.97 4.97
CA SER A 54 5.42 10.30 3.60
C SER A 54 4.24 9.43 3.16
N GLN A 55 3.37 9.99 2.30
CA GLN A 55 2.39 9.17 1.58
C GLN A 55 2.62 9.25 0.07
N SER A 56 2.48 8.12 -0.62
CA SER A 56 2.60 8.07 -2.07
C SER A 56 1.57 7.15 -2.71
N ALA A 57 1.20 7.44 -3.96
CA ALA A 57 0.36 6.58 -4.78
C ALA A 57 1.21 5.56 -5.54
N LEU A 58 0.78 4.31 -5.51
CA LEU A 58 1.36 3.22 -6.28
C LEU A 58 0.64 3.06 -7.62
N PRO A 59 1.31 2.54 -8.65
CA PRO A 59 0.65 2.19 -9.91
C PRO A 59 -0.50 1.19 -9.70
N HIS A 60 -1.65 1.45 -10.31
CA HIS A 60 -2.74 0.49 -10.41
C HIS A 60 -2.71 -0.23 -11.77
N LEU A 61 -3.14 -1.49 -11.78
CA LEU A 61 -3.22 -2.30 -13.01
C LEU A 61 -4.66 -2.59 -13.42
N VAL A 62 -5.52 -2.94 -12.47
CA VAL A 62 -6.85 -3.49 -12.75
C VAL A 62 -7.98 -2.79 -11.98
N SER A 63 -7.66 -1.99 -10.96
CA SER A 63 -8.64 -1.18 -10.23
C SER A 63 -8.65 0.24 -10.80
N ASP A 64 -9.81 0.87 -10.72
CA ASP A 64 -9.98 2.31 -10.89
C ASP A 64 -9.37 3.11 -9.73
N HIS A 65 -8.95 2.45 -8.64
CA HIS A 65 -8.18 3.03 -7.56
C HIS A 65 -6.68 2.69 -7.63
N SER A 66 -5.85 3.72 -7.41
CA SER A 66 -4.43 3.59 -7.08
C SER A 66 -4.28 3.26 -5.59
N PRO A 67 -3.61 2.15 -5.24
CA PRO A 67 -3.21 1.92 -3.86
C PRO A 67 -2.34 3.09 -3.35
N ILE A 68 -2.53 3.49 -2.10
CA ILE A 68 -1.64 4.46 -1.43
C ILE A 68 -0.85 3.77 -0.34
N ILE A 69 0.40 4.18 -0.18
CA ILE A 69 1.30 3.69 0.87
C ILE A 69 1.68 4.85 1.80
N LEU A 70 1.75 4.55 3.10
CA LEU A 70 2.31 5.42 4.12
C LEU A 70 3.66 4.84 4.52
N GLU A 71 4.73 5.61 4.30
CA GLU A 71 6.07 5.25 4.77
C GLU A 71 6.40 6.09 5.99
N VAL A 72 6.99 5.45 7.00
CA VAL A 72 7.40 6.08 8.25
C VAL A 72 8.82 5.66 8.59
N GLY A 73 9.64 6.63 8.98
CA GLY A 73 10.94 6.43 9.59
C GLY A 73 10.87 6.18 11.09
N GLY A 74 12.04 6.07 11.73
CA GLY A 74 12.15 5.94 13.19
C GLY A 74 12.23 4.50 13.72
N PHE A 75 12.02 3.50 12.87
CA PHE A 75 12.33 2.12 13.19
C PHE A 75 13.73 1.74 12.68
N SER A 76 14.57 1.18 13.55
CA SER A 76 15.67 0.33 13.10
C SER A 76 15.04 -0.89 12.43
N SER A 77 15.21 -1.03 11.12
CA SER A 77 14.68 -2.15 10.35
C SER A 77 15.34 -3.46 10.81
N GLY A 78 14.69 -4.16 11.74
CA GLY A 78 14.89 -5.60 11.86
C GLY A 78 14.36 -6.30 10.61
N LYS A 79 14.77 -7.55 10.37
CA LYS A 79 14.20 -8.36 9.28
C LYS A 79 12.68 -8.44 9.47
N SER A 80 11.92 -7.90 8.52
CA SER A 80 10.47 -8.07 8.52
C SER A 80 10.15 -9.57 8.43
N PRO A 81 9.36 -10.13 9.34
CA PRO A 81 8.97 -11.53 9.23
C PRO A 81 8.11 -11.72 7.98
N PHE A 82 8.32 -12.81 7.27
CA PHE A 82 7.42 -13.22 6.20
C PHE A 82 6.00 -13.40 6.77
N ARG A 83 5.02 -12.70 6.18
CA ARG A 83 3.60 -12.81 6.52
C ARG A 83 2.83 -13.26 5.29
N PHE A 84 1.88 -14.16 5.50
CA PHE A 84 1.03 -14.71 4.46
C PHE A 84 -0.39 -14.85 4.98
N GLU A 85 -1.37 -14.57 4.13
CA GLU A 85 -2.78 -14.68 4.48
C GLU A 85 -3.21 -16.16 4.53
N ASN A 86 -3.38 -16.69 5.74
CA ASN A 86 -3.74 -18.10 5.95
C ASN A 86 -5.07 -18.52 5.30
N MET A 87 -5.92 -17.56 4.91
CA MET A 87 -7.15 -17.83 4.17
C MET A 87 -6.89 -18.58 2.86
N TRP A 88 -5.79 -18.27 2.15
CA TRP A 88 -5.47 -18.94 0.89
C TRP A 88 -5.28 -20.45 1.06
N LEU A 89 -4.78 -20.91 2.22
CA LEU A 89 -4.62 -22.34 2.50
C LEU A 89 -5.94 -23.10 2.63
N LYS A 90 -7.06 -22.37 2.80
CA LYS A 90 -8.41 -22.92 2.91
C LYS A 90 -9.11 -23.05 1.55
N ILE A 91 -8.54 -22.49 0.48
CA ILE A 91 -9.10 -22.60 -0.87
C ILE A 91 -8.69 -23.95 -1.46
N ASP A 92 -9.68 -24.75 -1.86
CA ASP A 92 -9.44 -26.05 -2.50
C ASP A 92 -8.57 -25.90 -3.76
N GLY A 93 -7.55 -26.74 -3.88
CA GLY A 93 -6.59 -26.71 -4.99
C GLY A 93 -5.49 -25.65 -4.89
N PHE A 94 -5.54 -24.71 -3.95
CA PHE A 94 -4.50 -23.66 -3.83
C PHE A 94 -3.10 -24.26 -3.58
N LYS A 95 -3.00 -25.26 -2.70
CA LYS A 95 -1.72 -25.92 -2.40
C LYS A 95 -1.13 -26.64 -3.61
N ASP A 96 -1.98 -27.30 -4.40
CA ASP A 96 -1.56 -28.01 -5.61
C ASP A 96 -1.11 -27.03 -6.70
N LEU A 97 -1.78 -25.88 -6.81
CA LEU A 97 -1.40 -24.80 -7.70
C LEU A 97 -0.02 -24.24 -7.37
N VAL A 98 0.23 -23.90 -6.10
CA VAL A 98 1.55 -23.43 -5.64
C VAL A 98 2.62 -24.49 -5.91
N LYS A 99 2.34 -25.77 -5.65
CA LYS A 99 3.25 -26.88 -5.93
C LYS A 99 3.54 -27.01 -7.43
N SER A 100 2.54 -26.86 -8.29
CA SER A 100 2.69 -26.89 -9.74
C SER A 100 3.61 -25.77 -10.23
N TRP A 101 3.39 -24.53 -9.75
CA TRP A 101 4.26 -23.41 -10.06
C TRP A 101 5.69 -23.65 -9.61
N TRP A 102 5.88 -24.03 -8.34
CA TRP A 102 7.21 -24.24 -7.76
C TRP A 102 8.02 -25.27 -8.54
N ASN A 103 7.40 -26.36 -8.98
CA ASN A 103 8.06 -27.41 -9.77
C ASN A 103 8.16 -27.08 -11.27
N GLY A 104 7.41 -26.08 -11.74
CA GLY A 104 7.43 -25.62 -13.13
C GLY A 104 8.54 -24.62 -13.42
N TYR A 105 9.18 -24.05 -12.40
CA TYR A 105 10.33 -23.15 -12.56
C TYR A 105 11.64 -23.93 -12.51
N SER A 106 12.45 -23.83 -13.57
CA SER A 106 13.87 -24.15 -13.51
C SER A 106 14.61 -22.89 -13.10
N VAL A 107 15.09 -22.84 -11.85
CA VAL A 107 15.89 -21.72 -11.36
C VAL A 107 17.36 -22.12 -11.45
N GLU A 108 18.08 -21.55 -12.41
CA GLU A 108 19.53 -21.67 -12.50
C GLU A 108 20.18 -20.54 -11.67
N GLY A 109 20.89 -20.90 -10.60
CA GLY A 109 21.58 -19.94 -9.74
C GLY A 109 22.01 -20.53 -8.39
N TYR A 110 22.91 -19.83 -7.69
CA TYR A 110 23.35 -20.21 -6.35
C TYR A 110 22.45 -19.58 -5.28
N SER A 111 22.20 -20.33 -4.20
CA SER A 111 21.38 -19.93 -3.03
C SER A 111 21.78 -18.61 -2.35
N SER A 112 22.91 -18.01 -2.72
CA SER A 112 23.44 -16.76 -2.17
C SER A 112 22.94 -15.49 -2.87
N HIS A 113 22.07 -15.58 -3.87
CA HIS A 113 21.46 -14.41 -4.52
C HIS A 113 20.04 -14.16 -3.98
N CYS A 114 19.93 -13.78 -2.72
CA CYS A 114 18.74 -13.12 -2.19
C CYS A 114 19.06 -11.64 -2.03
N ILE A 115 18.55 -10.81 -2.94
CA ILE A 115 18.63 -9.34 -2.85
C ILE A 115 17.86 -8.94 -1.58
N GLY A 116 18.57 -8.30 -0.65
CA GLY A 116 18.01 -7.69 0.55
C GLY A 116 17.47 -6.29 0.31
#